data_AF-A0A354GVW3-F1
#
_entry.id   AF-A0A354GVW3-F1
#
_cell.length_a   1.000
_cell.length_b   1.000
_cell.length_c   1.000
_cell.angle_alpha   90.00
_cell.angle_beta   90.00
_cell.angle_gamma   90.00
#
_symmetry.space_group_name_H-M   'P 1'
#
loop_
_entity.id
_entity.type
_entity.pdbx_description
1 polymer ?
#
loop_
_entity_poly.entity_id
_entity_poly.type
_entity_poly.pdbx_seq_one_letter_code
_entity_poly.pdbx_strand_id
1 'polypeptide(L)'
;MTKEKQDRNALQGAVKNGQIVLDEPAELPEGSRVEVFPVEAARPTLGMREEDWPTTPEGIAALLARMDQVEPGWRSPEDDAARRATLRAQKDVEKARFFEDADALGRMWE
;
A
#
# COMPACT_ATOMS: atom_id res chain seq x y z
N MET A 1 -20.16 21.56 5.02
CA MET A 1 -18.79 21.03 5.30
C MET A 1 -17.82 21.86 4.49
N THR A 2 -17.41 22.99 5.06
CA THR A 2 -16.58 23.98 4.40
C THR A 2 -15.13 23.58 4.62
N LYS A 3 -14.40 23.25 3.56
CA LYS A 3 -12.95 23.08 3.60
C LYS A 3 -12.35 24.42 4.04
N GLU A 4 -11.92 24.51 5.28
CA GLU A 4 -11.11 25.63 5.73
C GLU A 4 -9.85 25.69 4.87
N LYS A 5 -9.58 26.91 4.42
CA LYS A 5 -8.34 27.32 3.78
C LYS A 5 -7.17 26.69 4.52
N GLN A 6 -6.28 26.01 3.80
CA GLN A 6 -4.89 25.96 4.23
C GLN A 6 -4.39 27.41 4.27
N ASP A 7 -4.44 28.01 5.46
CA ASP A 7 -3.82 29.30 5.69
C ASP A 7 -2.31 29.08 5.67
N ARG A 8 -1.71 29.49 4.55
CA ARG A 8 -0.28 29.45 4.25
C ARG A 8 0.62 30.21 5.25
N ASN A 9 0.03 30.77 6.32
CA ASN A 9 0.67 31.59 7.34
C ASN A 9 0.45 31.04 8.78
N ALA A 10 -0.02 29.81 8.96
CA ALA A 10 -0.13 29.23 10.29
C ALA A 10 1.27 28.91 10.87
N LEU A 11 1.56 29.44 12.06
CA LEU A 11 2.77 29.11 12.81
C LEU A 11 2.69 27.65 13.29
N GLN A 12 3.76 26.90 13.07
CA GLN A 12 3.87 25.50 13.47
C GLN A 12 4.72 25.35 14.73
N GLY A 13 4.49 24.28 15.47
CA GLY A 13 5.21 23.97 16.68
C GLY A 13 4.82 22.62 17.25
N ALA A 14 5.60 22.17 18.24
CA ALA A 14 5.40 20.91 18.92
C ALA A 14 5.01 21.13 20.39
N VAL A 15 4.16 20.25 20.92
CA VAL A 15 3.88 20.20 22.36
C VAL A 15 5.09 19.58 23.08
N LYS A 16 5.71 20.33 24.00
CA LYS A 16 6.74 19.84 24.91
C LYS A 16 6.35 20.19 26.34
N ASN A 17 6.23 19.17 27.21
CA ASN A 17 5.82 19.34 28.61
C ASN A 17 4.50 20.12 28.78
N GLY A 18 3.54 19.91 27.88
CA GLY A 18 2.25 20.61 27.91
C GLY A 18 2.27 22.06 27.41
N GLN A 19 3.40 22.54 26.88
CA GLN A 19 3.53 23.86 26.26
C GLN A 19 3.78 23.74 24.75
N ILE A 20 3.24 24.68 23.97
CA ILE A 20 3.52 24.77 22.53
C ILE A 20 4.86 25.47 22.36
N VAL A 21 5.81 24.78 21.74
CA VAL A 21 7.10 25.34 21.33
C VAL A 21 7.06 25.50 19.82
N LEU A 22 7.07 26.75 19.35
CA LEU A 22 7.04 27.05 17.92
C LEU A 22 8.36 26.66 17.25
N ASP A 23 8.26 26.20 16.01
CA ASP A 23 9.43 25.83 15.20
C ASP A 23 10.22 27.07 14.76
N GLU A 24 9.51 28.18 14.56
CA GLU A 24 10.08 29.49 14.25
C GLU A 24 9.55 30.56 15.23
N PRO A 25 10.33 31.60 15.56
CA PRO A 25 9.86 32.69 16.41
C PRO A 25 8.62 33.38 15.82
N ALA A 26 7.57 33.53 16.63
CA ALA A 26 6.40 34.29 16.24
C ALA A 26 6.67 35.80 16.35
N GLU A 27 6.57 36.53 15.24
CA GLU A 27 6.60 38.01 15.23
C GLU A 27 5.24 38.61 15.66
N LEU A 28 4.60 38.03 16.68
CA LEU A 28 3.30 38.49 17.18
C LEU A 28 3.49 39.52 18.31
N PRO A 29 2.70 40.61 18.33
CA PRO A 29 2.71 41.56 19.43
C PRO A 29 2.36 40.90 20.77
N GLU A 30 2.91 41.42 21.86
CA GLU A 30 2.59 40.97 23.21
C GLU A 30 1.07 41.07 23.51
N GLY A 31 0.51 40.04 24.15
CA GLY A 31 -0.92 39.96 24.45
C GLY A 31 -1.79 39.42 23.30
N SER A 32 -1.20 39.05 22.17
CA SER A 32 -1.92 38.39 21.06
C SER A 32 -2.56 37.07 21.52
N ARG A 33 -3.86 36.91 21.24
CA ARG A 33 -4.57 35.64 21.43
C ARG A 33 -4.31 34.73 20.24
N VAL A 34 -4.08 33.45 20.52
CA VAL A 34 -3.83 32.43 19.48
C VAL A 34 -4.82 31.28 19.64
N GLU A 35 -5.24 30.71 18.52
CA GLU A 35 -5.97 29.44 18.46
C GLU A 35 -5.00 28.34 18.07
N VAL A 36 -5.08 27.19 18.74
CA VAL A 36 -4.20 26.05 18.50
C VAL A 36 -5.01 24.94 17.86
N PHE A 37 -4.65 24.59 16.64
CA PHE A 37 -5.22 23.46 15.92
C PHE A 37 -4.21 22.32 15.88
N PRO A 38 -4.57 21.09 16.28
CA PRO A 38 -3.71 19.94 16.08
C PRO A 38 -3.51 19.74 14.58
N VAL A 39 -2.25 19.64 14.15
CA VAL A 39 -1.94 19.22 12.79
C VAL A 39 -2.26 17.73 12.70
N GLU A 40 -3.21 17.35 11.85
CA GLU A 40 -3.43 15.94 11.53
C GLU A 40 -2.10 15.38 11.02
N ALA A 41 -1.50 14.46 11.78
CA ALA A 41 -0.35 13.71 11.30
C ALA A 41 -0.75 13.12 9.95
N ALA A 42 0.08 13.36 8.92
CA ALA A 42 -0.16 12.82 7.60
C ALA A 42 -0.58 11.35 7.75
N ARG A 43 -1.80 11.02 7.30
CA ARG A 43 -2.31 9.66 7.43
C ARG A 43 -1.21 8.73 6.92
N PRO A 44 -0.84 7.67 7.67
CA PRO A 44 0.15 6.73 7.19
C PRO A 44 -0.30 6.28 5.79
N THR A 45 0.54 6.51 4.79
CA THR A 45 0.29 6.01 3.44
C THR A 45 0.19 4.49 3.54
N LEU A 46 -1.01 3.97 3.35
CA LEU A 46 -1.25 2.53 3.29
C LEU A 46 -0.64 2.00 2.00
N GLY A 47 0.31 1.08 2.13
CA GLY A 47 0.98 0.45 0.99
C GLY A 47 2.18 1.25 0.45
N MET A 48 2.77 0.71 -0.61
CA MET A 48 3.84 1.34 -1.39
C MET A 48 3.24 2.14 -2.53
N ARG A 49 3.85 3.28 -2.87
CA ARG A 49 3.48 4.01 -4.09
C ARG A 49 3.89 3.21 -5.32
N GLU A 50 3.27 3.48 -6.46
CA GLU A 50 3.50 2.72 -7.69
C GLU A 50 4.96 2.84 -8.16
N GLU A 51 5.54 4.04 -8.01
CA GLU A 51 6.95 4.32 -8.32
C GLU A 51 7.94 3.55 -7.42
N ASP A 52 7.52 3.10 -6.24
CA ASP A 52 8.37 2.41 -5.27
C ASP A 52 8.33 0.88 -5.45
N TRP A 53 7.51 0.35 -6.37
CA TRP A 53 7.47 -1.08 -6.64
C TRP A 53 8.77 -1.57 -7.29
N PRO A 54 9.36 -2.67 -6.78
CA PRO A 54 10.56 -3.22 -7.38
C PRO A 54 10.24 -3.76 -8.77
N THR A 55 10.97 -3.27 -9.77
CA THR A 55 10.85 -3.71 -11.18
C THR A 55 12.03 -4.57 -11.63
N THR A 56 13.08 -4.68 -10.81
CA THR A 56 14.22 -5.56 -11.09
C THR A 56 13.95 -6.99 -10.62
N PRO A 57 14.51 -8.02 -11.28
CA PRO A 57 14.38 -9.41 -10.85
C PRO A 57 14.78 -9.64 -9.39
N GLU A 58 15.86 -9.02 -8.94
CA GLU A 58 16.38 -9.15 -7.57
C GLU A 58 15.45 -8.48 -6.56
N GLY A 59 14.90 -7.31 -6.90
CA GLY A 59 13.96 -6.59 -6.04
C GLY A 59 12.64 -7.33 -5.90
N ILE A 60 12.13 -7.92 -7.00
CA ILE A 60 10.94 -8.76 -6.99
C ILE A 60 11.17 -9.99 -6.12
N ALA A 61 12.31 -10.67 -6.28
CA ALA A 61 12.66 -11.84 -5.47
C ALA A 61 12.74 -11.51 -3.97
N ALA A 62 13.34 -10.37 -3.61
CA ALA A 62 13.42 -9.91 -2.22
C ALA A 62 12.03 -9.59 -1.63
N LEU A 63 11.15 -8.96 -2.43
CA LEU A 63 9.78 -8.68 -2.00
C LEU A 63 8.98 -9.96 -1.79
N LEU A 64 9.07 -10.92 -2.71
CA LEU A 64 8.42 -12.23 -2.58
C LEU A 64 8.91 -12.99 -1.34
N ALA A 65 10.22 -13.02 -1.10
CA ALA A 65 10.79 -13.65 0.09
C ALA A 65 10.32 -13.00 1.40
N ARG A 66 10.03 -11.70 1.39
CA ARG A 66 9.41 -11.01 2.53
C ARG A 66 7.93 -11.38 2.69
N MET A 67 7.20 -11.53 1.59
CA MET A 67 5.80 -11.96 1.63
C MET A 67 5.64 -13.40 2.11
N ASP A 68 6.55 -14.31 1.73
CA ASP A 68 6.55 -15.70 2.17
C ASP A 68 6.75 -15.87 3.69
N GLN A 69 7.33 -14.87 4.36
CA GLN A 69 7.46 -14.86 5.83
C GLN A 69 6.14 -14.55 6.55
N VAL A 70 5.13 -14.05 5.83
CA VAL A 70 3.83 -13.69 6.40
C VAL A 70 2.88 -14.88 6.24
N GLU A 71 2.76 -15.67 7.31
CA GLU A 71 1.76 -16.73 7.37
C GLU A 71 0.33 -16.15 7.33
N PRO A 72 -0.57 -16.63 6.46
CA PRO A 72 -1.97 -16.25 6.45
C PRO A 72 -2.67 -16.75 7.73
N GLY A 73 -2.68 -15.94 8.78
CA GLY A 73 -3.33 -16.29 10.05
C GLY A 73 -4.85 -16.54 9.97
N TRP A 74 -5.46 -16.35 8.79
CA TRP A 74 -6.88 -16.56 8.52
C TRP A 74 -7.20 -17.89 7.81
N ARG A 75 -6.19 -18.75 7.53
CA ARG A 75 -6.42 -20.05 6.89
C ARG A 75 -5.73 -21.21 7.59
N SER A 76 -6.42 -22.34 7.58
CA SER A 76 -5.84 -23.60 8.03
C SER A 76 -4.89 -24.19 6.97
N PRO A 77 -3.91 -25.01 7.37
CA PRO A 77 -3.06 -25.75 6.44
C PRO A 77 -3.85 -26.66 5.47
N GLU A 78 -4.98 -27.21 5.92
CA GLU A 78 -5.86 -28.06 5.11
C GLU A 78 -6.53 -27.25 4.00
N ASP A 79 -7.09 -26.08 4.33
CA ASP A 79 -7.68 -25.17 3.35
C ASP A 79 -6.65 -24.77 2.29
N ASP A 80 -5.41 -24.51 2.73
CA ASP A 80 -4.32 -24.14 1.83
C ASP A 80 -3.92 -25.28 0.90
N ALA A 81 -3.85 -26.52 1.41
CA ALA A 81 -3.60 -27.70 0.60
C ALA A 81 -4.72 -27.94 -0.43
N ALA A 82 -5.98 -27.84 -0.02
CA ALA A 82 -7.14 -27.99 -0.91
C ALA A 82 -7.11 -26.96 -2.04
N ARG A 83 -6.81 -25.69 -1.74
CA ARG A 83 -6.70 -24.64 -2.77
C ARG A 83 -5.57 -24.94 -3.77
N ARG A 84 -4.40 -25.36 -3.30
CA ARG A 84 -3.27 -25.70 -4.17
C ARG A 84 -3.61 -26.87 -5.09
N ALA A 85 -4.34 -27.86 -4.59
CA ALA A 85 -4.83 -28.97 -5.42
C ALA A 85 -5.80 -28.49 -6.51
N THR A 86 -6.78 -27.65 -6.15
CA THR A 86 -7.73 -27.05 -7.10
C THR A 86 -7.02 -26.22 -8.18
N LEU A 87 -6.08 -25.35 -7.78
CA LEU A 87 -5.31 -24.53 -8.72
C LEU A 87 -4.49 -25.39 -9.69
N ARG A 88 -3.91 -26.49 -9.20
CA ARG A 88 -3.16 -27.41 -10.04
C ARG A 88 -4.05 -28.12 -11.06
N ALA A 89 -5.22 -28.59 -10.64
CA ALA A 89 -6.19 -29.22 -11.54
C ALA A 89 -6.70 -28.24 -12.61
N GLN A 90 -7.02 -27.00 -12.22
CA GLN A 90 -7.43 -25.95 -13.15
C GLN A 90 -6.35 -25.66 -14.19
N LYS A 91 -5.10 -25.49 -13.74
CA LYS A 91 -3.96 -25.24 -14.64
C LYS A 91 -3.79 -26.36 -15.67
N ASP A 92 -3.94 -27.61 -15.27
CA ASP A 92 -3.77 -28.75 -16.17
C ASP A 92 -4.90 -28.80 -17.22
N VAL A 93 -6.14 -28.48 -16.82
CA VAL A 93 -7.28 -28.34 -17.74
C VAL A 93 -7.07 -27.19 -18.74
N GLU A 94 -6.68 -26.01 -18.25
CA GLU A 94 -6.43 -24.85 -19.10
C GLU A 94 -5.30 -25.10 -20.10
N LYS A 95 -4.23 -25.77 -19.66
CA LYS A 95 -3.12 -26.14 -20.53
C LYS A 95 -3.53 -27.14 -21.61
N ALA A 96 -4.34 -28.15 -21.28
CA ALA A 96 -4.85 -29.11 -22.26
C ALA A 96 -5.72 -28.40 -23.30
N ARG A 97 -6.65 -27.56 -22.84
CA ARG A 97 -7.53 -26.78 -23.72
C ARG A 97 -6.74 -25.86 -24.66
N PHE A 98 -5.70 -25.20 -24.15
CA PHE A 98 -4.84 -24.35 -24.97
C PHE A 98 -4.22 -25.12 -26.15
N PHE A 99 -3.77 -26.35 -25.93
CA PHE A 99 -3.20 -27.18 -27.01
C PHE A 99 -4.27 -27.69 -27.98
N GLU A 100 -5.45 -28.07 -27.48
CA GLU A 100 -6.58 -28.43 -28.36
C GLU A 100 -6.99 -27.27 -29.26
N ASP A 101 -7.07 -26.05 -28.71
CA ASP A 101 -7.39 -24.84 -29.45
C ASP A 101 -6.28 -24.51 -30.48
N ALA A 102 -5.01 -24.69 -30.11
CA ALA A 102 -3.88 -24.49 -31.02
C ALA A 102 -3.88 -25.50 -32.20
N ASP A 103 -4.17 -26.78 -31.94
CA ASP A 103 -4.28 -27.81 -32.97
C ASP A 103 -5.50 -27.61 -33.88
N ALA A 104 -6.62 -27.14 -33.31
CA ALA A 104 -7.80 -26.78 -34.09
C ALA A 104 -7.52 -25.59 -35.02
N LEU A 105 -6.81 -24.57 -34.52
CA LEU A 105 -6.35 -23.45 -35.32
C LEU A 105 -5.37 -23.91 -36.41
N GLY A 106 -4.37 -24.76 -36.10
CA GLY A 106 -3.45 -25.29 -37.11
C GLY A 106 -4.16 -25.96 -38.28
N ARG A 107 -5.11 -26.85 -37.99
CA ARG A 107 -5.91 -27.56 -39.01
C ARG A 107 -6.82 -26.68 -39.85
N MET A 108 -7.20 -25.50 -39.35
CA MET A 108 -8.08 -24.58 -40.07
C MET A 108 -7.31 -23.73 -41.11
N TRP A 109 -5.98 -23.67 -40.99
CA TRP A 109 -5.10 -22.86 -41.84
C TRP A 109 -4.17 -23.70 -42.74
N GLU A 110 -4.33 -25.02 -42.74
CA GLU A 110 -3.78 -25.97 -43.73
C GLU A 110 -4.83 -26.30 -44.81
#